data_AF-A0AAN4TLA7-F1
#
_entry.id   AF-A0AAN4TLA7-F1
#
_cell.length_a   1.000
_cell.length_b   1.000
_cell.length_c   1.000
_cell.angle_alpha   90.00
_cell.angle_beta   90.00
_cell.angle_gamma   90.00
#
_symmetry.space_group_name_H-M   'P 1'
#
loop_
_entity.id
_entity.type
_entity.pdbx_description
1 polymer ?
#
loop_
_entity_poly.entity_id
_entity_poly.type
_entity_poly.pdbx_seq_one_letter_code
_entity_poly.pdbx_strand_id
1 'polypeptide(L)'
;MNQDGKRRRLPVLGDLHQLIEDAREGRIDKVYITLAFSADAQLSELITGLSDTTASVYLIPDVFMFDLLHARSESINGLASISIFDSPMDGAWSLAKRAEDILLSSLILLLIAVPLLLIAAAIKLTSPGPVLFRQRRYGLDGRSIMVWKFRSMIVQDTAEGVRQATRNDIRVTPLGAFLRRTSLDELPQFFNVLHGEMSIVGPRPHAVAHNEQYRKQVSGYMLRHKVKPGITGWAQINGWRGETDTLDKMRMRVEFDLEYIEHWSIWLDLKIILLTLLKGFVNKNAF
;
A
#
# COMPACT_ATOMS: atom_id res chain seq x y z
N MET A 1 -16.54 -11.30 18.52
CA MET A 1 -17.90 -10.87 18.91
C MET A 1 -18.89 -11.86 18.32
N ASN A 2 -19.67 -12.61 19.12
CA ASN A 2 -20.74 -13.46 18.57
C ASN A 2 -21.96 -12.62 18.24
N GLN A 3 -22.80 -13.09 17.32
CA GLN A 3 -23.92 -12.39 16.68
C GLN A 3 -25.05 -11.92 17.63
N ASP A 4 -24.95 -12.14 18.95
CA ASP A 4 -26.04 -11.87 19.92
C ASP A 4 -25.75 -10.76 20.95
N GLY A 5 -24.65 -10.00 20.84
CA GLY A 5 -24.43 -8.79 21.66
C GLY A 5 -24.30 -9.00 23.19
N LYS A 6 -24.48 -10.21 23.72
CA LYS A 6 -24.24 -10.55 25.13
C LYS A 6 -22.75 -10.85 25.32
N ARG A 7 -22.06 -10.03 26.13
CA ARG A 7 -20.72 -10.37 26.64
C ARG A 7 -20.82 -11.70 27.39
N ARG A 8 -20.21 -12.76 26.85
CA ARG A 8 -19.99 -14.01 27.60
C ARG A 8 -19.17 -13.64 28.83
N ARG A 9 -19.81 -13.57 30.00
CA ARG A 9 -19.08 -13.46 31.26
C ARG A 9 -18.45 -14.82 31.50
N LEU A 10 -17.14 -14.90 31.31
CA LEU A 10 -16.38 -16.06 31.73
C LEU A 10 -16.47 -16.17 33.26
N PRO A 11 -16.54 -17.38 33.82
CA PRO A 11 -16.52 -17.55 35.26
C PRO A 11 -15.18 -17.04 35.82
N VAL A 12 -15.23 -16.25 36.88
CA VAL A 12 -14.05 -15.81 37.63
C VAL A 12 -13.78 -16.89 38.67
N LEU A 13 -12.66 -17.61 38.52
CA LEU A 13 -12.32 -18.77 39.35
C LEU A 13 -11.49 -18.42 40.58
N GLY A 14 -10.91 -17.22 40.64
CA GLY A 14 -10.06 -16.77 41.74
C GLY A 14 -9.46 -15.39 41.48
N ASP A 15 -8.58 -14.97 42.38
CA ASP A 15 -7.77 -13.75 42.25
C ASP A 15 -6.35 -14.06 41.75
N LEU A 16 -5.48 -13.04 41.72
CA LEU A 16 -4.09 -13.19 41.26
C LEU A 16 -3.23 -14.03 42.19
N HIS A 17 -3.51 -14.03 43.50
CA HIS A 17 -2.78 -14.88 44.45
C HIS A 17 -3.17 -16.35 44.25
N GLN A 18 -4.46 -16.64 44.10
CA GLN A 18 -4.95 -17.99 43.82
C GLN A 18 -4.39 -18.51 42.50
N LEU A 19 -4.29 -17.66 41.48
CA LEU A 19 -3.65 -18.00 40.21
C LEU A 19 -2.19 -18.47 40.39
N ILE A 20 -1.41 -17.79 41.24
CA ILE A 20 -0.01 -18.16 41.49
C ILE A 20 0.08 -19.50 42.23
N GLU A 21 -0.75 -19.71 43.27
CA GLU A 21 -0.77 -20.99 44.00
C GLU A 21 -1.22 -22.16 43.12
N ASP A 22 -2.29 -21.96 42.32
CA ASP A 22 -2.77 -22.99 41.40
C ASP A 22 -1.73 -23.34 40.32
N ALA A 23 -0.96 -22.34 39.84
CA ALA A 23 0.15 -22.57 38.93
C ALA A 23 1.32 -23.29 39.61
N ARG A 24 1.63 -22.96 40.86
CA ARG A 24 2.68 -23.64 41.65
C ARG A 24 2.34 -25.10 41.92
N GLU A 25 1.07 -25.40 42.19
CA GLU A 25 0.58 -26.78 42.39
C GLU A 25 0.46 -27.58 41.08
N GLY A 26 0.79 -26.97 39.92
CA GLY A 26 0.73 -27.63 38.62
C GLY A 26 -0.70 -27.83 38.10
N ARG A 27 -1.69 -27.11 38.65
CA ARG A 27 -3.08 -27.13 38.16
C ARG A 27 -3.26 -26.28 36.89
N ILE A 28 -2.29 -25.40 36.59
CA ILE A 28 -2.32 -24.48 35.46
C ILE A 28 -1.02 -24.60 34.66
N ASP A 29 -1.12 -25.01 33.39
CA ASP A 29 0.03 -25.13 32.50
C ASP A 29 0.37 -23.83 31.76
N LYS A 30 -0.63 -22.95 31.55
CA LYS A 30 -0.50 -21.74 30.73
C LYS A 30 -1.25 -20.57 31.34
N VAL A 31 -0.58 -19.43 31.42
CA VAL A 31 -1.14 -18.16 31.92
C VAL A 31 -1.07 -17.11 30.82
N TYR A 32 -2.20 -16.48 30.51
CA TYR A 32 -2.29 -15.35 29.57
C TYR A 32 -2.65 -14.08 30.35
N ILE A 33 -1.73 -13.13 30.41
CA ILE A 33 -1.91 -11.86 31.13
C ILE A 33 -2.44 -10.81 30.15
N THR A 34 -3.60 -10.22 30.45
CA THR A 34 -4.23 -9.16 29.66
C THR A 34 -4.33 -7.84 30.44
N LEU A 35 -3.51 -7.67 31.48
CA LEU A 35 -3.48 -6.44 32.27
C LEU A 35 -2.98 -5.28 31.39
N ALA A 36 -3.60 -4.10 31.53
CA ALA A 36 -3.15 -2.90 30.83
C ALA A 36 -1.73 -2.53 31.28
N PHE A 37 -0.91 -2.05 30.35
CA PHE A 37 0.46 -1.61 30.63
C PHE A 37 0.57 -0.49 31.67
N SER A 38 -0.52 0.21 31.97
CA SER A 38 -0.57 1.22 33.04
C SER A 38 -0.54 0.61 34.45
N ALA A 39 -0.68 -0.70 34.61
CA ALA A 39 -0.68 -1.41 35.90
C ALA A 39 0.69 -2.04 36.21
N ASP A 40 1.76 -1.25 36.10
CA ASP A 40 3.16 -1.70 36.16
C ASP A 40 3.49 -2.50 37.44
N ALA A 41 3.05 -2.02 38.61
CA ALA A 41 3.30 -2.68 39.89
C ALA A 41 2.61 -4.07 40.01
N GLN A 42 1.34 -4.17 39.62
CA GLN A 42 0.59 -5.44 39.66
C GLN A 42 1.12 -6.45 38.65
N LEU A 43 1.51 -5.96 37.46
CA LEU A 43 2.10 -6.81 36.43
C LEU A 43 3.45 -7.37 36.88
N SER A 44 4.31 -6.54 37.48
CA SER A 44 5.61 -6.96 38.00
C SER A 44 5.47 -7.96 39.14
N GLU A 45 4.52 -7.76 40.07
CA GLU A 45 4.25 -8.69 41.17
C GLU A 45 3.77 -10.05 40.64
N LEU A 46 2.85 -10.04 39.68
CA LEU A 46 2.32 -11.25 39.06
C LEU A 46 3.40 -12.04 38.29
N ILE A 47 4.21 -11.36 37.47
CA ILE A 47 5.31 -11.98 36.74
C ILE A 47 6.33 -12.59 37.71
N THR A 48 6.65 -11.87 38.79
CA THR A 48 7.58 -12.36 39.82
C THR A 48 7.01 -13.58 40.54
N GLY A 49 5.73 -13.54 40.95
CA GLY A 49 5.08 -14.67 41.61
C GLY A 49 5.00 -15.92 40.73
N LEU A 50 4.72 -15.76 39.44
CA LEU A 50 4.67 -16.87 38.47
C LEU A 50 6.05 -17.41 38.09
N SER A 51 7.14 -16.69 38.36
CA SER A 51 8.50 -17.13 38.04
C SER A 51 8.96 -18.37 38.83
N ASP A 52 8.30 -18.64 39.97
CA ASP A 52 8.49 -19.82 40.82
C ASP A 52 7.52 -20.97 40.47
N THR A 53 7.02 -21.00 39.23
CA THR A 53 6.08 -22.02 38.74
C THR A 53 6.57 -22.62 37.42
N THR A 54 5.99 -23.75 37.01
CA THR A 54 6.27 -24.38 35.71
C THR A 54 5.36 -23.90 34.59
N ALA A 55 4.42 -22.99 34.89
CA ALA A 55 3.46 -22.51 33.92
C ALA A 55 4.13 -21.66 32.83
N SER A 56 3.71 -21.85 31.58
CA SER A 56 4.12 -20.97 30.47
C SER A 56 3.32 -19.66 30.52
N VAL A 57 4.01 -18.55 30.80
CA VAL A 57 3.39 -17.23 30.96
C VAL A 57 3.52 -16.41 29.68
N TYR A 58 2.40 -15.88 29.19
CA TYR A 58 2.32 -15.04 27.99
C TYR A 58 1.67 -13.69 28.35
N LEU A 59 2.31 -12.59 27.95
CA LEU A 59 1.70 -11.26 28.02
C LEU A 59 0.99 -10.95 26.70
N ILE A 60 -0.31 -10.67 26.78
CA ILE A 60 -1.13 -10.25 25.65
C ILE A 60 -1.25 -8.72 25.71
N PRO A 61 -0.49 -7.98 24.88
CA PRO A 61 -0.56 -6.52 24.88
C PRO A 61 -1.92 -6.06 24.35
N ASP A 62 -2.45 -5.00 24.94
CA ASP A 62 -3.66 -4.33 24.41
C ASP A 62 -3.29 -3.48 23.19
N VAL A 63 -3.07 -4.15 22.05
CA VAL A 63 -2.79 -3.52 20.75
C VAL A 63 -4.06 -3.22 19.96
N PHE A 64 -5.24 -3.60 20.47
CA PHE A 64 -6.53 -3.40 19.80
C PHE A 64 -6.96 -1.92 19.74
N MET A 65 -6.28 -1.02 20.43
CA MET A 65 -6.47 0.43 20.29
C MET A 65 -5.89 1.02 19.00
N PHE A 66 -5.06 0.28 18.27
CA PHE A 66 -4.40 0.76 17.05
C PHE A 66 -4.98 0.07 15.82
N ASP A 67 -5.25 0.85 14.75
CA ASP A 67 -5.45 0.31 13.42
C ASP A 67 -4.09 -0.19 12.88
N LEU A 68 -3.78 -1.46 13.13
CA LEU A 68 -2.50 -2.06 12.78
C LEU A 68 -2.43 -2.36 11.28
N LEU A 69 -1.45 -1.80 10.57
CA LEU A 69 -1.13 -2.20 9.20
C LEU A 69 0.10 -3.12 9.25
N HIS A 70 -0.10 -4.43 9.07
CA HIS A 70 0.98 -5.41 9.05
C HIS A 70 1.84 -5.45 10.33
N ALA A 71 1.22 -5.62 11.49
CA ALA A 71 1.96 -5.75 12.74
C ALA A 71 2.83 -7.01 12.79
N ARG A 72 4.12 -6.84 13.07
CA ARG A 72 5.06 -7.93 13.34
C ARG A 72 5.66 -7.76 14.73
N SER A 73 5.87 -8.87 15.42
CA SER A 73 6.71 -8.91 16.60
C SER A 73 8.17 -8.95 16.15
N GLU A 74 8.93 -7.92 16.49
CA GLU A 74 10.37 -7.84 16.21
C GLU A 74 11.14 -7.63 17.52
N SER A 75 12.35 -8.18 17.59
CA SER A 75 13.28 -7.90 18.68
C SER A 75 14.28 -6.85 18.23
N ILE A 76 14.20 -5.64 18.77
CA ILE A 76 15.17 -4.59 18.51
C ILE A 76 16.14 -4.59 19.70
N ASN A 77 17.36 -5.08 19.48
CA ASN A 77 18.41 -5.18 20.52
C ASN A 77 17.95 -5.93 21.79
N GLY A 78 17.16 -6.99 21.64
CA GLY A 78 16.66 -7.79 22.77
C GLY A 78 15.39 -7.23 23.43
N LEU A 79 14.89 -6.07 22.98
CA LEU A 79 13.61 -5.53 23.40
C LEU A 79 12.50 -6.06 22.50
N ALA A 80 11.48 -6.69 23.09
CA ALA A 80 10.28 -7.07 22.37
C ALA A 80 9.57 -5.81 21.88
N SER A 81 9.41 -5.68 20.58
CA SER A 81 8.74 -4.57 19.91
C SER A 81 7.65 -5.09 18.99
N ILE A 82 6.58 -4.33 18.82
CA ILE A 82 5.50 -4.63 17.88
C ILE A 82 5.42 -3.46 16.91
N SER A 83 5.61 -3.74 15.61
CA SER A 83 5.41 -2.73 14.59
C SER A 83 3.92 -2.40 14.45
N ILE A 84 3.58 -1.12 14.37
CA ILE A 84 2.19 -0.64 14.20
C ILE A 84 1.87 -0.43 12.71
N PHE A 85 2.84 0.10 11.96
CA PHE A 85 2.73 0.34 10.52
C PHE A 85 4.00 -0.12 9.81
N ASP A 86 3.92 -1.25 9.13
CA ASP A 86 5.07 -1.83 8.44
C ASP A 86 4.77 -2.26 7.00
N SER A 87 5.83 -2.57 6.24
CA SER A 87 5.67 -3.11 4.90
C SER A 87 5.52 -4.62 4.94
N PRO A 88 4.56 -5.22 4.20
CA PRO A 88 4.59 -6.68 3.98
C PRO A 88 5.85 -7.12 3.22
N MET A 89 6.46 -6.22 2.45
CA MET A 89 7.52 -6.49 1.49
C MET A 89 8.92 -6.28 2.07
N ASP A 90 9.15 -6.74 3.30
CA ASP A 90 10.46 -6.72 3.96
C ASP A 90 11.19 -8.07 3.90
N GLY A 91 12.52 -8.00 3.93
CA GLY A 91 13.40 -9.18 3.85
C GLY A 91 13.22 -9.97 2.55
N ALA A 92 13.07 -11.29 2.66
CA ALA A 92 12.94 -12.20 1.51
C ALA A 92 11.75 -11.87 0.59
N TRP A 93 10.66 -11.34 1.15
CA TRP A 93 9.49 -10.95 0.37
C TRP A 93 9.76 -9.74 -0.55
N SER A 94 10.62 -8.82 -0.11
CA SER A 94 11.10 -7.71 -0.95
C SER A 94 11.84 -8.22 -2.19
N LEU A 95 12.69 -9.23 -2.00
CA LEU A 95 13.44 -9.87 -3.08
C LEU A 95 12.50 -10.62 -4.03
N ALA A 96 11.53 -11.37 -3.50
CA ALA A 96 10.54 -12.07 -4.30
C ALA A 96 9.71 -11.10 -5.16
N LYS A 97 9.19 -10.03 -4.54
CA LYS A 97 8.46 -8.96 -5.24
C LYS A 97 9.33 -8.32 -6.33
N ARG A 98 10.61 -8.08 -6.04
CA ARG A 98 11.55 -7.50 -7.00
C ARG A 98 11.83 -8.42 -8.17
N ALA A 99 12.00 -9.72 -7.92
CA ALA A 99 12.19 -10.72 -8.96
C ALA A 99 10.95 -10.80 -9.87
N GLU A 100 9.76 -10.83 -9.28
CA GLU A 100 8.49 -10.77 -10.01
C GLU A 100 8.43 -9.53 -10.91
N ASP A 101 8.70 -8.34 -10.36
CA ASP A 101 8.68 -7.08 -11.11
C ASP A 101 9.64 -7.10 -12.29
N ILE A 102 10.88 -7.58 -12.11
CA ILE A 102 11.87 -7.65 -13.20
C ILE A 102 11.42 -8.64 -14.28
N LEU A 103 11.02 -9.85 -13.91
CA LEU A 103 10.64 -10.90 -14.85
C LEU A 103 9.41 -10.50 -15.68
N LEU A 104 8.35 -10.07 -15.00
CA LEU A 104 7.10 -9.69 -15.66
C LEU A 104 7.25 -8.40 -16.47
N SER A 105 7.96 -7.38 -15.96
CA SER A 105 8.15 -6.14 -16.72
C SER A 105 9.04 -6.35 -17.94
N SER A 106 10.06 -7.21 -17.87
CA SER A 106 10.90 -7.56 -19.03
C SER A 106 10.07 -8.27 -20.11
N LEU A 107 9.23 -9.23 -19.72
CA LEU A 107 8.33 -9.92 -20.64
C LEU A 107 7.33 -8.95 -21.27
N ILE A 108 6.69 -8.09 -20.47
CA ILE A 108 5.74 -7.11 -20.98
C ILE A 108 6.43 -6.14 -21.94
N LEU A 109 7.61 -5.60 -21.58
CA LEU A 109 8.39 -4.70 -22.43
C LEU A 109 8.74 -5.33 -23.78
N LEU A 110 9.10 -6.60 -23.80
CA LEU A 110 9.35 -7.33 -25.03
C LEU A 110 8.08 -7.39 -25.92
N LEU A 111 6.92 -7.67 -25.32
CA LEU A 111 5.64 -7.74 -26.03
C LEU A 111 5.18 -6.37 -26.55
N ILE A 112 5.41 -5.30 -25.80
CA ILE A 112 4.97 -3.94 -26.16
C ILE A 112 6.04 -3.13 -26.90
N ALA A 113 7.21 -3.70 -27.22
CA ALA A 113 8.32 -2.98 -27.85
C ALA A 113 7.92 -2.33 -29.18
N VAL A 114 7.21 -3.08 -30.04
CA VAL A 114 6.72 -2.56 -31.32
C VAL A 114 5.68 -1.45 -31.13
N PRO A 115 4.60 -1.64 -30.33
CA PRO A 115 3.69 -0.54 -29.97
C PRO A 115 4.39 0.70 -29.40
N LEU A 116 5.38 0.55 -28.52
CA LEU A 116 6.14 1.67 -27.94
C LEU A 116 6.83 2.50 -29.03
N LEU A 117 7.49 1.84 -30.00
CA LEU A 117 8.16 2.51 -31.11
C LEU A 117 7.17 3.22 -32.04
N LEU A 118 6.04 2.59 -32.34
CA LEU A 118 4.99 3.19 -33.18
C LEU A 118 4.37 4.43 -32.52
N ILE A 119 4.06 4.36 -31.23
CA ILE A 119 3.55 5.50 -30.46
C ILE A 119 4.59 6.61 -30.40
N ALA A 120 5.86 6.27 -30.17
CA ALA A 120 6.95 7.22 -30.14
C ALA A 120 7.10 7.98 -31.48
N ALA A 121 7.05 7.25 -32.60
CA ALA A 121 7.08 7.82 -33.93
C ALA A 121 5.86 8.72 -34.19
N ALA A 122 4.65 8.25 -33.84
CA ALA A 122 3.42 9.03 -33.99
C ALA A 122 3.50 10.36 -33.24
N ILE A 123 3.93 10.36 -31.97
CA ILE A 123 4.10 11.59 -31.17
C ILE A 123 5.09 12.54 -31.83
N LYS A 124 6.22 12.02 -32.33
CA LYS A 124 7.27 12.82 -32.96
C LYS A 124 6.82 13.45 -34.28
N LEU A 125 5.95 12.77 -35.02
CA LEU A 125 5.40 13.27 -36.28
C LEU A 125 4.24 14.26 -36.07
N THR A 126 3.43 14.06 -35.02
CA THR A 126 2.23 14.90 -34.79
C THR A 126 2.48 16.11 -33.89
N SER A 127 3.58 16.16 -33.13
CA SER A 127 3.86 17.26 -32.21
C SER A 127 5.36 17.56 -32.07
N PRO A 128 5.77 18.84 -32.04
CA PRO A 128 7.16 19.21 -31.80
C PRO A 128 7.57 18.92 -30.34
N GLY A 129 8.83 18.51 -30.16
CA GLY A 129 9.45 18.27 -28.85
C GLY A 129 9.84 16.81 -28.58
N PRO A 130 10.13 16.47 -27.30
CA PRO A 130 10.50 15.12 -26.88
C PRO A 130 9.27 14.19 -26.76
N VAL A 131 9.48 12.93 -27.13
CA VAL A 131 8.47 11.87 -27.07
C VAL A 131 8.05 11.54 -25.63
N LEU A 132 9.02 11.52 -24.73
CA LEU A 132 8.81 11.18 -23.33
C LEU A 132 8.68 12.45 -22.48
N PHE A 133 7.78 12.36 -21.50
CA PHE A 133 7.58 13.33 -20.45
C PHE A 133 7.89 12.67 -19.10
N ARG A 134 8.48 13.42 -18.17
CA ARG A 134 8.81 12.93 -16.82
C ARG A 134 8.15 13.83 -15.80
N GLN A 135 7.60 13.24 -14.74
CA GLN A 135 6.97 13.99 -13.66
C GLN A 135 7.37 13.47 -12.29
N ARG A 136 7.67 14.39 -11.36
CA ARG A 136 7.95 14.04 -9.96
C ARG A 136 6.71 13.49 -9.25
N ARG A 137 6.93 12.41 -8.51
CA ARG A 137 5.92 11.70 -7.69
C ARG A 137 6.56 11.24 -6.37
N TYR A 138 5.72 10.87 -5.40
CA TYR A 138 6.19 10.12 -4.22
C TYR A 138 6.26 8.63 -4.55
N GLY A 139 7.41 8.03 -4.21
CA GLY A 139 7.69 6.61 -4.25
C GLY A 139 7.62 5.97 -2.87
N LEU A 140 8.40 4.90 -2.68
CA LEU A 140 8.59 4.24 -1.40
C LEU A 140 9.11 5.23 -0.35
N ASP A 141 8.54 5.18 0.85
CA ASP A 141 8.81 6.07 1.99
C ASP A 141 8.65 7.56 1.67
N GLY A 142 7.84 7.89 0.66
CA GLY A 142 7.65 9.27 0.22
C GLY A 142 8.84 9.87 -0.55
N ARG A 143 9.86 9.07 -0.90
CA ARG A 143 11.01 9.55 -1.68
C ARG A 143 10.56 10.05 -3.05
N SER A 144 11.16 11.14 -3.55
CA SER A 144 10.78 11.66 -4.87
C SER A 144 11.33 10.76 -5.98
N ILE A 145 10.46 10.32 -6.89
CA ILE A 145 10.81 9.54 -8.08
C ILE A 145 10.35 10.26 -9.36
N MET A 146 11.01 9.96 -10.48
CA MET A 146 10.65 10.52 -11.79
C MET A 146 9.86 9.50 -12.61
N VAL A 147 8.54 9.69 -12.71
CA VAL A 147 7.68 8.77 -13.47
C VAL A 147 7.64 9.15 -14.94
N TRP A 148 7.87 8.17 -15.81
CA TRP A 148 7.94 8.36 -17.26
C TRP A 148 6.59 8.11 -17.91
N LYS A 149 6.25 8.95 -18.88
CA LYS A 149 5.04 8.82 -19.71
C LYS A 149 5.34 9.24 -21.13
N PHE A 150 4.50 8.83 -22.06
CA PHE A 150 4.45 9.49 -23.35
C PHE A 150 3.85 10.88 -23.22
N ARG A 151 4.35 11.80 -24.03
CA ARG A 151 3.78 13.14 -24.17
C ARG A 151 2.38 13.03 -24.78
N SER A 152 1.37 13.40 -23.99
CA SER A 152 -0.04 13.47 -24.43
C SER A 152 -0.58 14.91 -24.46
N MET A 153 0.19 15.88 -23.96
CA MET A 153 -0.21 17.28 -23.84
C MET A 153 0.81 18.21 -24.50
N ILE A 154 0.33 19.32 -25.05
CA ILE A 154 1.13 20.44 -25.54
C ILE A 154 1.76 21.12 -24.33
N VAL A 155 3.07 21.37 -24.40
CA VAL A 155 3.77 22.14 -23.37
C VAL A 155 3.35 23.60 -23.52
N GLN A 156 2.63 24.11 -22.52
CA GLN A 156 2.46 25.55 -22.35
C GLN A 156 3.60 26.06 -21.47
N ASP A 157 4.22 27.16 -21.89
CA ASP A 157 5.38 27.79 -21.27
C ASP A 157 4.98 28.63 -20.03
N THR A 158 4.07 28.11 -19.20
CA THR A 158 3.51 28.86 -18.08
C THR A 158 4.22 28.51 -16.78
N ALA A 159 4.82 29.53 -16.17
CA ALA A 159 5.55 29.51 -14.90
C ALA A 159 4.70 29.11 -13.66
N GLU A 160 3.43 28.76 -13.83
CA GLU A 160 2.53 28.35 -12.76
C GLU A 160 2.43 26.82 -12.70
N GLY A 161 2.57 26.26 -11.50
CA GLY A 161 2.76 24.84 -11.25
C GLY A 161 1.79 23.85 -11.93
N VAL A 162 2.18 22.58 -11.91
CA VAL A 162 1.50 21.50 -12.64
C VAL A 162 0.08 21.24 -12.11
N ARG A 163 -0.93 21.82 -12.75
CA ARG A 163 -2.36 21.58 -12.49
C ARG A 163 -2.78 20.17 -12.94
N GLN A 164 -3.66 19.50 -12.19
CA GLN A 164 -4.27 18.23 -12.59
C GLN A 164 -5.00 18.41 -13.92
N ALA A 165 -4.80 17.48 -14.86
CA ALA A 165 -5.57 17.49 -16.10
C ALA A 165 -7.04 17.13 -15.79
N THR A 166 -7.96 17.97 -16.24
CA THR A 166 -9.40 17.77 -16.13
C THR A 166 -9.96 17.17 -17.42
N ARG A 167 -11.19 16.66 -17.37
CA ARG A 167 -11.94 16.30 -18.57
C ARG A 167 -11.99 17.46 -19.58
N ASN A 168 -11.67 17.19 -20.84
CA ASN A 168 -11.60 18.16 -21.95
C ASN A 168 -10.52 19.26 -21.81
N ASP A 169 -9.38 18.96 -21.19
CA ASP A 169 -8.25 19.89 -21.10
C ASP A 169 -7.72 20.26 -22.51
N ILE A 170 -7.74 21.56 -22.83
CA ILE A 170 -7.34 22.13 -24.13
C ILE A 170 -5.89 21.82 -24.52
N ARG A 171 -5.05 21.44 -23.55
CA ARG A 171 -3.65 21.10 -23.78
C ARG A 171 -3.49 19.68 -24.32
N VAL A 172 -4.53 18.83 -24.26
CA VAL A 172 -4.45 17.44 -24.72
C VAL A 172 -4.54 17.39 -26.25
N THR A 173 -3.56 16.77 -26.88
CA THR A 173 -3.56 16.58 -28.35
C THR A 173 -4.58 15.49 -28.75
N PRO A 174 -5.08 15.44 -29.99
CA PRO A 174 -5.98 14.37 -30.43
C PRO A 174 -5.39 12.96 -30.24
N LEU A 175 -4.10 12.77 -30.59
CA LEU A 175 -3.37 11.54 -30.30
C LEU A 175 -3.23 11.32 -28.79
N GLY A 176 -2.92 12.38 -28.03
CA GLY A 176 -2.83 12.33 -26.58
C GLY A 176 -4.13 11.91 -25.89
N ALA A 177 -5.28 12.34 -26.38
CA ALA A 177 -6.60 11.94 -25.88
C ALA A 177 -6.82 10.44 -26.11
N PHE A 178 -6.43 9.91 -27.28
CA PHE A 178 -6.45 8.48 -27.53
C PHE A 178 -5.54 7.72 -26.55
N LEU A 179 -4.28 8.16 -26.40
CA LEU A 179 -3.30 7.52 -25.53
C LEU A 179 -3.73 7.48 -24.06
N ARG A 180 -4.35 8.56 -23.56
CA ARG A 180 -4.80 8.62 -22.16
C ARG A 180 -6.04 7.76 -21.92
N ARG A 181 -7.01 7.78 -22.84
CA ARG A 181 -8.21 6.94 -22.77
C ARG A 181 -7.87 5.46 -22.76
N THR A 182 -6.85 5.05 -23.50
CA THR A 182 -6.36 3.65 -23.53
C THR A 182 -5.26 3.37 -22.52
N SER A 183 -4.83 4.37 -21.73
CA SER A 183 -3.68 4.31 -20.82
C SER A 183 -2.35 3.93 -21.48
N LEU A 184 -2.27 4.03 -22.81
CA LEU A 184 -1.04 3.77 -23.56
C LEU A 184 0.03 4.81 -23.26
N ASP A 185 -0.35 6.01 -22.76
CA ASP A 185 0.61 7.02 -22.32
C ASP A 185 1.46 6.57 -21.12
N GLU A 186 1.01 5.55 -20.38
CA GLU A 186 1.66 5.03 -19.17
C GLU A 186 2.64 3.88 -19.46
N LEU A 187 2.70 3.36 -20.69
CA LEU A 187 3.60 2.25 -21.04
C LEU A 187 5.09 2.51 -20.72
N PRO A 188 5.64 3.74 -20.85
CA PRO A 188 7.02 4.00 -20.43
C PRO A 188 7.29 3.77 -18.94
N GLN A 189 6.26 3.66 -18.08
CA GLN A 189 6.45 3.37 -16.65
C GLN A 189 7.05 1.98 -16.40
N PHE A 190 6.98 1.04 -17.35
CA PHE A 190 7.70 -0.23 -17.22
C PHE A 190 9.22 -0.04 -17.13
N PHE A 191 9.78 1.06 -17.67
CA PHE A 191 11.17 1.43 -17.42
C PHE A 191 11.40 1.78 -15.94
N ASN A 192 10.48 2.51 -15.28
CA ASN A 192 10.58 2.77 -13.83
C ASN A 192 10.58 1.48 -13.01
N VAL A 193 9.78 0.49 -13.43
CA VAL A 193 9.75 -0.82 -12.79
C VAL A 193 11.10 -1.51 -12.91
N LEU A 194 11.70 -1.54 -14.10
CA LEU A 194 13.05 -2.10 -14.27
C LEU A 194 14.11 -1.36 -13.43
N HIS A 195 14.02 -0.03 -13.32
CA HIS A 195 14.93 0.76 -12.47
C HIS A 195 14.68 0.58 -10.97
N GLY A 196 13.57 -0.05 -10.59
CA GLY A 196 13.22 -0.34 -9.20
C GLY A 196 12.58 0.82 -8.45
N GLU A 197 12.21 1.90 -9.13
CA GLU A 197 11.50 3.06 -8.57
C GLU A 197 10.00 2.79 -8.41
N MET A 198 9.45 1.91 -9.25
CA MET A 198 8.05 1.48 -9.26
C MET A 198 7.96 -0.05 -9.22
N SER A 199 6.74 -0.52 -8.96
CA SER A 199 6.31 -1.92 -9.11
C SER A 199 5.27 -2.01 -10.24
N ILE A 200 5.03 -3.20 -10.79
CA ILE A 200 3.91 -3.41 -11.72
C ILE A 200 2.59 -3.18 -10.97
N VAL A 201 2.47 -3.79 -9.79
CA VAL A 201 1.29 -3.70 -8.91
C VAL A 201 1.63 -2.92 -7.64
N GLY A 202 0.79 -1.95 -7.30
CA GLY A 202 0.93 -1.15 -6.09
C GLY A 202 0.04 0.08 -6.10
N PRO A 203 0.06 0.89 -5.03
CA PRO A 203 -0.69 2.14 -4.94
C PRO A 203 -0.29 3.10 -6.06
N ARG A 204 -1.28 3.69 -6.74
CA ARG A 204 -1.01 4.57 -7.88
C ARG A 204 -0.31 5.87 -7.43
N PRO A 205 0.80 6.29 -8.06
CA PRO A 205 1.52 7.49 -7.64
C PRO A 205 0.72 8.76 -7.95
N HIS A 206 0.57 9.64 -6.96
CA HIS A 206 -0.08 10.94 -7.11
C HIS A 206 0.92 12.08 -7.19
N ALA A 207 0.52 13.17 -7.84
CA ALA A 207 1.32 14.38 -7.92
C ALA A 207 1.61 14.90 -6.51
N VAL A 208 2.83 15.40 -6.29
CA VAL A 208 3.29 15.88 -4.97
C VAL A 208 2.32 16.90 -4.38
N ALA A 209 1.83 17.83 -5.19
CA ALA A 209 0.85 18.84 -4.77
C ALA A 209 -0.45 18.21 -4.21
N HIS A 210 -0.94 17.12 -4.80
CA HIS A 210 -2.13 16.44 -4.30
C HIS A 210 -1.87 15.69 -3.01
N ASN A 211 -0.68 15.07 -2.88
CA ASN A 211 -0.33 14.39 -1.64
C ASN A 211 -0.34 15.37 -0.46
N GLU A 212 0.23 16.57 -0.62
CA GLU A 212 0.24 17.60 0.42
C GLU A 212 -1.15 18.14 0.76
N GLN A 213 -2.08 18.15 -0.21
CA GLN A 213 -3.48 18.51 0.03
C GLN A 213 -4.22 17.42 0.81
N TYR A 214 -4.14 16.16 0.36
CA TYR A 214 -4.96 15.07 0.90
C TYR A 214 -4.41 14.47 2.19
N ARG A 215 -3.09 14.51 2.44
CA ARG A 215 -2.51 14.03 3.70
C ARG A 215 -3.05 14.76 4.93
N LYS A 216 -3.57 15.98 4.75
CA LYS A 216 -4.19 16.79 5.82
C LYS A 216 -5.67 16.45 6.04
N GLN A 217 -6.31 15.76 5.09
CA GLN A 217 -7.76 15.55 5.05
C GLN A 217 -8.16 14.07 5.18
N VAL A 218 -7.23 13.16 4.90
CA VAL A 218 -7.44 11.72 4.94
C VAL A 218 -6.45 11.12 5.93
N SER A 219 -6.96 10.53 7.02
CA SER A 219 -6.14 9.80 7.99
C SER A 219 -5.45 8.61 7.31
N GLY A 220 -4.23 8.28 7.75
CA GLY A 220 -3.47 7.16 7.19
C GLY A 220 -3.04 7.32 5.72
N TYR A 221 -3.27 8.48 5.09
CA TYR A 221 -2.95 8.70 3.67
C TYR A 221 -1.53 8.32 3.29
N MET A 222 -0.56 8.65 4.15
CA MET A 222 0.86 8.41 3.88
C MET A 222 1.25 6.93 3.98
N LEU A 223 0.43 6.07 4.61
CA LEU A 223 0.71 4.66 4.77
C LEU A 223 0.79 3.93 3.42
N ARG A 224 0.10 4.42 2.38
CA ARG A 224 0.20 3.89 1.03
C ARG A 224 1.61 4.00 0.40
N HIS A 225 2.50 4.80 1.00
CA HIS A 225 3.89 4.92 0.57
C HIS A 225 4.84 3.92 1.24
N LYS A 226 4.33 2.99 2.07
CA LYS A 226 5.11 1.87 2.65
C LYS A 226 5.48 0.77 1.66
N VAL A 227 4.94 0.85 0.44
CA VAL A 227 5.31 -0.01 -0.69
C VAL A 227 5.62 0.85 -1.91
N LYS A 228 6.28 0.26 -2.91
CA LYS A 228 6.54 0.97 -4.17
C LYS A 228 5.23 1.30 -4.89
N PRO A 229 5.12 2.47 -5.52
CA PRO A 229 3.95 2.78 -6.31
C PRO A 229 3.84 1.86 -7.53
N GLY A 230 2.60 1.56 -7.92
CA GLY A 230 2.24 0.67 -9.02
C GLY A 230 1.89 1.37 -10.32
N ILE A 231 2.08 0.69 -11.45
CA ILE A 231 1.45 1.05 -12.74
C ILE A 231 -0.06 0.75 -12.65
N THR A 232 -0.39 -0.43 -12.14
CA THR A 232 -1.74 -0.86 -11.78
C THR A 232 -1.83 -1.14 -10.28
N GLY A 233 -3.04 -1.33 -9.75
CA GLY A 233 -3.25 -1.55 -8.32
C GLY A 233 -4.68 -1.95 -7.98
N TRP A 234 -4.88 -2.40 -6.75
CA TRP A 234 -6.18 -2.89 -6.27
C TRP A 234 -7.28 -1.83 -6.34
N ALA A 235 -6.99 -0.60 -5.93
CA ALA A 235 -7.91 0.54 -6.07
C ALA A 235 -8.31 0.78 -7.53
N GLN A 236 -7.40 0.62 -8.49
CA GLN A 236 -7.69 0.81 -9.92
C GLN A 236 -8.64 -0.28 -10.45
N ILE A 237 -8.44 -1.53 -10.04
CA ILE A 237 -9.30 -2.67 -10.43
C ILE A 237 -10.72 -2.57 -9.87
N ASN A 238 -10.85 -1.93 -8.71
CA ASN A 238 -12.13 -1.68 -8.03
C ASN A 238 -12.79 -0.35 -8.42
N GLY A 239 -12.33 0.30 -9.50
CA GLY A 239 -12.99 1.46 -10.09
C GLY A 239 -12.57 2.81 -9.52
N TRP A 240 -11.68 2.84 -8.53
CA TRP A 240 -11.17 4.06 -7.90
C TRP A 240 -10.01 4.69 -8.67
N ARG A 241 -9.98 4.57 -10.01
CA ARG A 241 -8.91 5.08 -10.90
C ARG A 241 -9.07 6.55 -11.33
N GLY A 242 -10.31 7.06 -11.36
CA GLY A 242 -10.68 8.35 -11.99
C GLY A 242 -10.30 9.61 -11.22
N GLU A 243 -10.94 10.73 -11.58
CA GLU A 243 -10.80 12.00 -10.85
C GLU A 243 -11.15 11.81 -9.37
N THR A 244 -10.32 12.35 -8.48
CA THR A 244 -10.61 12.48 -7.04
C THR A 244 -11.20 13.85 -6.81
N ASP A 245 -12.32 14.11 -7.49
CA ASP A 245 -13.12 15.33 -7.41
C ASP A 245 -13.80 15.48 -6.03
N THR A 246 -14.03 14.37 -5.32
CA THR A 246 -14.54 14.37 -3.95
C THR A 246 -13.56 13.73 -2.96
N LEU A 247 -13.59 14.22 -1.72
CA LEU A 247 -12.78 13.67 -0.63
C LEU A 247 -13.10 12.19 -0.39
N ASP A 248 -14.37 11.80 -0.51
CA ASP A 248 -14.80 10.41 -0.28
C ASP A 248 -14.25 9.45 -1.34
N LYS A 249 -14.17 9.86 -2.61
CA LYS A 249 -13.51 9.05 -3.65
C LYS A 249 -12.02 8.86 -3.35
N MET A 250 -11.35 9.89 -2.81
CA MET A 250 -9.96 9.77 -2.38
C MET A 250 -9.83 8.84 -1.16
N ARG A 251 -10.74 8.93 -0.18
CA ARG A 251 -10.77 8.03 0.98
C ARG A 251 -10.90 6.58 0.55
N MET A 252 -11.88 6.26 -0.29
CA MET A 252 -12.06 4.90 -0.83
C MET A 252 -10.81 4.42 -1.57
N ARG A 253 -10.18 5.29 -2.38
CA ARG A 253 -8.92 4.92 -3.04
C ARG A 253 -7.83 4.55 -2.03
N VAL A 254 -7.65 5.35 -0.97
CA VAL A 254 -6.66 5.05 0.08
C VAL A 254 -7.00 3.74 0.76
N GLU A 255 -8.26 3.51 1.12
CA GLU A 255 -8.72 2.28 1.77
C GLU A 255 -8.38 1.04 0.95
N PHE A 256 -8.68 1.03 -0.36
CA PHE A 256 -8.29 -0.07 -1.25
C PHE A 256 -6.77 -0.20 -1.44
N ASP A 257 -6.02 0.90 -1.38
CA ASP A 257 -4.55 0.82 -1.40
C ASP A 257 -4.00 0.21 -0.11
N LEU A 258 -4.61 0.50 1.06
CA LEU A 258 -4.24 -0.10 2.33
C LEU A 258 -4.64 -1.57 2.41
N GLU A 259 -5.84 -1.94 1.92
CA GLU A 259 -6.29 -3.33 1.83
C GLU A 259 -5.31 -4.17 0.99
N TYR A 260 -4.81 -3.62 -0.12
CA TYR A 260 -3.77 -4.26 -0.93
C TYR A 260 -2.48 -4.46 -0.14
N ILE A 261 -2.04 -3.42 0.57
CA ILE A 261 -0.83 -3.51 1.39
C ILE A 261 -1.04 -4.52 2.51
N GLU A 262 -2.21 -4.60 3.13
CA GLU A 262 -2.55 -5.52 4.23
C GLU A 262 -2.67 -7.00 3.80
N HIS A 263 -3.08 -7.26 2.56
CA HIS A 263 -3.30 -8.62 2.07
C HIS A 263 -2.33 -9.00 0.95
N TRP A 264 -1.19 -8.30 0.87
CA TRP A 264 -0.26 -8.50 -0.22
C TRP A 264 0.20 -9.95 -0.29
N SER A 265 0.14 -10.48 -1.51
CA SER A 265 0.71 -11.78 -1.88
C SER A 265 1.02 -11.77 -3.38
N ILE A 266 1.96 -12.62 -3.80
CA ILE A 266 2.27 -12.82 -5.23
C ILE A 266 1.01 -13.21 -6.01
N TRP A 267 0.12 -14.01 -5.41
CA TRP A 267 -1.15 -14.39 -6.03
C TRP A 267 -2.10 -13.19 -6.24
N LEU A 268 -2.14 -12.26 -5.29
CA LEU A 268 -2.91 -11.03 -5.43
C LEU A 268 -2.35 -10.15 -6.56
N ASP A 269 -1.01 -10.05 -6.67
CA ASP A 269 -0.37 -9.30 -7.76
C ASP A 269 -0.72 -9.90 -9.13
N LEU A 270 -0.56 -11.22 -9.31
CA LEU A 270 -0.95 -11.92 -10.54
C LEU A 270 -2.44 -11.75 -10.88
N LYS A 271 -3.31 -11.82 -9.88
CA LYS A 271 -4.75 -11.55 -10.04
C LYS A 271 -4.99 -10.12 -10.51
N ILE A 272 -4.33 -9.13 -9.92
CA ILE A 272 -4.47 -7.72 -10.32
C ILE A 272 -3.97 -7.52 -11.74
N ILE A 273 -2.85 -8.11 -12.14
CA ILE A 273 -2.32 -8.03 -13.51
C ILE A 273 -3.32 -8.61 -14.50
N LEU A 274 -3.86 -9.80 -14.24
CA LEU A 274 -4.86 -10.44 -15.10
C LEU A 274 -6.14 -9.58 -15.20
N LEU A 275 -6.65 -9.10 -14.08
CA LEU A 275 -7.83 -8.21 -14.06
C LEU A 275 -7.54 -6.88 -14.77
N THR A 276 -6.30 -6.40 -14.75
CA THR A 276 -5.89 -5.19 -15.48
C THR A 276 -5.95 -5.42 -16.99
N LEU A 277 -5.53 -6.60 -17.48
CA LEU A 277 -5.65 -6.93 -18.89
C LEU A 277 -7.11 -7.04 -19.35
N LEU A 278 -8.00 -7.55 -18.49
CA LEU A 278 -9.42 -7.71 -18.83
C LEU A 278 -10.22 -6.41 -18.70
N LYS A 279 -9.99 -5.63 -17.63
CA LYS A 279 -10.74 -4.39 -17.32
C LYS A 279 -10.05 -3.13 -17.85
N GLY A 280 -8.75 -3.16 -18.13
CA GLY A 280 -7.95 -1.97 -18.48
C GLY A 280 -8.25 -1.42 -19.86
N PHE A 281 -8.60 -2.28 -20.83
CA PHE A 281 -8.94 -1.87 -22.21
C PHE A 281 -10.41 -1.47 -22.37
N VAL A 282 -11.27 -1.79 -21.39
CA VAL A 282 -12.72 -1.55 -21.43
C VAL A 282 -13.12 -0.79 -20.16
N ASN A 283 -12.80 0.50 -20.07
CA ASN A 283 -13.19 1.27 -18.88
C ASN A 283 -13.70 2.68 -19.18
N LYS A 284 -14.88 2.99 -18.64
CA LYS A 284 -15.64 4.24 -18.82
C LYS A 284 -15.03 5.45 -18.07
N ASN A 285 -14.03 5.22 -17.21
CA ASN A 285 -13.43 6.23 -16.32
C ASN A 285 -11.99 6.62 -16.69
N ALA A 286 -11.47 6.16 -17.84
CA ALA A 286 -10.17 6.60 -18.36
C ALA A 286 -10.36 7.84 -19.24
N PHE A 287 -9.71 8.96 -18.87
CA PHE A 287 -9.80 10.26 -19.55
C PHE A 287 -8.56 10.56 -20.38
#